data_AF-A0AA86GHN7-F1
#
_entry.id   AF-A0AA86GHN7-F1
#
_cell.length_a   1.000
_cell.length_b   1.000
_cell.length_c   1.000
_cell.angle_alpha   90.00
_cell.angle_beta   90.00
_cell.angle_gamma   90.00
#
_symmetry.space_group_name_H-M   'P 1'
#
loop_
_entity.id
_entity.type
_entity.pdbx_description
1 polymer ?
#
loop_
_entity_poly.entity_id
_entity_poly.type
_entity_poly.pdbx_seq_one_letter_code
_entity_poly.pdbx_strand_id
1 'polypeptide(L)'
;MDTAGADIVEGLRGAGLIGTEAPALEPLTGGVSCDVWKVETAVGPIVVKRPLEQLRVAAEWHAPVERGASEVRWLKRARGVDPRIAPEVLAELPHYGFAMRFLPDCPVWKDELIAGRVDADFAAMVGARIAAVHAATANSAADRDAFPTQAMFRALRIDPFLLHVADHDAELAPVLRDLADALSAAKIALVHGDVSPKNILVAADGPVFLDAECAVYGDPAFDLAFCTTHLLLKAVWLDDARLGDAAAALVAAYRAGIDWEAPDGLLLRAGRLTAALLLARVEGKSPAPYLTDPEHKRIVRDQARALLRDPAPVDALVANWKRTFA
;
A
#
# COMPACT_ATOMS: atom_id res chain seq x y z
N MET A 1 9.51 7.19 -32.15
CA MET A 1 9.21 6.56 -30.86
C MET A 1 10.55 6.31 -30.20
N ASP A 2 10.75 6.73 -28.95
CA ASP A 2 11.99 6.40 -28.23
C ASP A 2 12.12 4.87 -28.08
N THR A 3 13.34 4.36 -27.94
CA THR A 3 13.68 2.93 -27.74
C THR A 3 12.78 2.26 -26.71
N ALA A 4 12.60 2.93 -25.58
CA ALA A 4 11.70 2.57 -24.49
C ALA A 4 10.24 2.33 -24.91
N GLY A 5 9.73 3.06 -25.91
CA GLY A 5 8.38 2.87 -26.45
C GLY A 5 8.32 1.73 -27.48
N ALA A 6 9.41 1.50 -28.21
CA ALA A 6 9.49 0.41 -29.18
C ALA A 6 9.41 -0.97 -28.50
N ASP A 7 10.14 -1.16 -27.39
CA ASP A 7 10.15 -2.43 -26.64
C ASP A 7 8.77 -2.76 -26.04
N ILE A 8 8.06 -1.74 -25.55
CA ILE A 8 6.69 -1.90 -25.05
C ILE A 8 5.76 -2.34 -26.18
N VAL A 9 5.81 -1.67 -27.33
CA VAL A 9 4.98 -2.00 -28.48
C VAL A 9 5.29 -3.40 -29.00
N GLU A 10 6.57 -3.79 -29.05
CA GLU A 10 6.96 -5.15 -29.44
C GLU A 10 6.43 -6.18 -28.45
N GLY A 11 6.58 -5.94 -27.14
CA GLY A 11 6.05 -6.83 -26.09
C GLY A 11 4.53 -6.98 -26.16
N LEU A 12 3.79 -5.88 -26.35
CA LEU A 12 2.34 -5.91 -26.51
C LEU A 12 1.91 -6.69 -27.76
N ARG A 13 2.67 -6.55 -28.86
CA ARG A 13 2.40 -7.28 -30.10
C ARG A 13 2.69 -8.78 -29.95
N GLY A 14 3.80 -9.13 -29.31
CA GLY A 14 4.16 -10.51 -28.99
C GLY A 14 3.13 -11.19 -28.08
N ALA A 15 2.51 -10.42 -27.18
CA ALA A 15 1.40 -10.88 -26.34
C ALA A 15 0.04 -10.93 -27.06
N GLY A 16 -0.04 -10.50 -28.31
CA GLY A 16 -1.30 -10.47 -29.08
C GLY A 16 -2.31 -9.42 -28.60
N LEU A 17 -1.87 -8.43 -27.81
CA LEU A 17 -2.75 -7.38 -27.27
C LEU A 17 -2.99 -6.24 -28.26
N ILE A 18 -2.13 -6.10 -29.27
CA ILE A 18 -2.24 -5.08 -30.32
C ILE A 18 -1.98 -5.67 -31.70
N GLY A 19 -2.45 -4.97 -32.74
CA GLY A 19 -2.25 -5.36 -34.13
C GLY A 19 -0.88 -4.97 -34.71
N THR A 20 -0.84 -4.80 -36.02
CA THR A 20 0.36 -4.37 -36.74
C THR A 20 0.69 -2.91 -36.45
N GLU A 21 -0.32 -2.05 -36.38
CA GLU A 21 -0.17 -0.63 -36.06
C GLU A 21 0.25 -0.40 -34.61
N ALA A 22 1.18 0.52 -34.39
CA ALA A 22 1.61 0.89 -33.04
C ALA A 22 0.53 1.75 -32.37
N PRO A 23 0.07 1.40 -31.16
CA PRO A 23 -0.95 2.18 -30.47
C PRO A 23 -0.37 3.50 -29.95
N ALA A 24 -1.26 4.46 -29.66
CA ALA A 24 -0.91 5.60 -28.85
C ALA A 24 -0.68 5.16 -27.39
N LEU A 25 0.43 5.62 -26.80
CA LEU A 25 0.71 5.45 -25.38
C LEU A 25 0.35 6.75 -24.66
N GLU A 26 -0.85 6.82 -24.07
CA GLU A 26 -1.33 7.99 -23.33
C GLU A 26 -0.78 7.95 -21.89
N PRO A 27 0.11 8.87 -21.47
CA PRO A 27 0.68 8.82 -20.13
C PRO A 27 -0.38 9.05 -19.05
N LEU A 28 -0.44 8.15 -18.06
CA LEU A 28 -1.19 8.36 -16.82
C LEU A 28 -0.27 9.02 -15.79
N THR A 29 -0.78 10.06 -15.13
CA THR A 29 0.00 10.85 -14.15
C THR A 29 -0.19 10.33 -12.72
N GLY A 30 0.69 10.74 -11.80
CA GLY A 30 0.53 10.51 -10.36
C GLY A 30 1.57 9.59 -9.70
N GLY A 31 2.37 8.85 -10.48
CA GLY A 31 3.43 7.97 -9.99
C GLY A 31 4.84 8.51 -10.21
N VAL A 32 5.72 8.36 -9.20
CA VAL A 32 7.15 8.71 -9.29
C VAL A 32 8.05 7.51 -9.55
N SER A 33 7.58 6.29 -9.28
CA SER A 33 8.37 5.05 -9.39
C SER A 33 8.19 4.33 -10.72
N CYS A 34 7.16 4.64 -11.50
CA CYS A 34 6.88 3.95 -12.76
C CYS A 34 6.46 4.93 -13.84
N ASP A 35 6.73 4.55 -15.09
CA ASP A 35 5.94 5.03 -16.19
C ASP A 35 4.64 4.21 -16.28
N VAL A 36 3.54 4.90 -16.51
CA VAL A 36 2.22 4.29 -16.64
C VAL A 36 1.54 4.89 -17.85
N TRP A 37 1.00 4.04 -18.72
CA TRP A 37 0.28 4.47 -19.92
C TRP A 37 -1.05 3.78 -20.02
N LYS A 38 -2.07 4.50 -20.48
CA LYS A 38 -3.28 3.94 -21.04
C LYS A 38 -3.06 3.67 -22.52
N VAL A 39 -3.49 2.51 -22.97
CA VAL A 39 -3.35 2.06 -24.36
C VAL A 39 -4.69 1.54 -24.84
N GLU A 40 -5.20 2.11 -25.92
CA GLU A 40 -6.42 1.61 -26.57
C GLU A 40 -6.08 0.38 -27.42
N THR A 41 -6.85 -0.70 -27.24
CA THR A 41 -6.66 -1.96 -27.98
C THR A 41 -7.98 -2.51 -28.52
N ALA A 42 -7.91 -3.49 -29.42
CA ALA A 42 -9.10 -4.16 -29.95
C ALA A 42 -9.92 -4.90 -28.88
N VAL A 43 -9.30 -5.27 -27.75
CA VAL A 43 -9.95 -5.95 -26.62
C VAL A 43 -10.29 -4.98 -25.48
N GLY A 44 -10.32 -3.68 -25.78
CA GLY A 44 -10.59 -2.59 -24.85
C GLY A 44 -9.33 -1.91 -24.30
N PRO A 45 -9.47 -0.83 -23.51
CA PRO A 45 -8.33 -0.13 -22.94
C PRO A 45 -7.56 -1.02 -21.95
N ILE A 46 -6.24 -0.87 -21.96
CA ILE A 46 -5.32 -1.51 -21.02
C ILE A 46 -4.43 -0.46 -20.36
N VAL A 47 -3.84 -0.80 -19.23
CA VAL A 47 -2.77 -0.05 -18.59
C VAL A 47 -1.46 -0.80 -18.81
N VAL A 48 -0.45 -0.09 -19.29
CA VAL A 48 0.94 -0.57 -19.32
C VAL A 48 1.69 0.13 -18.21
N LYS A 49 2.35 -0.64 -17.35
CA LYS A 49 3.19 -0.12 -16.26
C LYS A 49 4.61 -0.61 -16.46
N ARG A 50 5.58 0.28 -16.29
CA ARG A 50 7.01 -0.06 -16.31
C ARG A 50 7.74 0.62 -15.14
N PRO A 51 8.45 -0.15 -14.29
CA PRO A 51 9.24 0.43 -13.20
C PRO A 51 10.43 1.22 -13.74
N LEU A 52 10.74 2.34 -13.07
CA LEU A 52 11.91 3.18 -13.35
C LEU A 52 13.08 2.77 -12.45
N GLU A 53 14.31 2.73 -12.96
CA GLU A 53 15.49 2.51 -12.11
C GLU A 53 15.70 3.67 -11.13
N GLN A 54 15.54 4.91 -11.62
CA GLN A 54 15.58 6.13 -10.82
C GLN A 54 14.18 6.73 -10.68
N LEU A 55 13.76 7.00 -9.44
CA LEU A 55 12.48 7.63 -9.13
C LEU A 55 12.48 9.11 -9.52
N ARG A 56 11.34 9.62 -10.01
CA ARG A 56 11.12 11.04 -10.35
C ARG A 56 10.88 11.89 -9.09
N VAL A 57 11.88 11.97 -8.23
CA VAL A 57 11.89 12.79 -7.00
C VAL A 57 13.10 13.75 -7.01
N ALA A 58 13.03 14.82 -6.21
CA ALA A 58 14.07 15.86 -6.19
C ALA A 58 15.43 15.34 -5.69
N ALA A 59 15.42 14.32 -4.83
CA ALA A 59 16.62 13.63 -4.38
C ALA A 59 16.91 12.43 -5.29
N GLU A 60 18.19 12.10 -5.45
CA GLU A 60 18.58 10.86 -6.13
C GLU A 60 18.09 9.65 -5.34
N TRP A 61 17.17 8.87 -5.93
CA TRP A 61 16.60 7.69 -5.32
C TRP A 61 16.47 6.59 -6.37
N HIS A 62 17.31 5.56 -6.24
CA HIS A 62 17.29 4.36 -7.07
C HIS A 62 16.47 3.25 -6.42
N ALA A 63 15.70 2.51 -7.21
CA ALA A 63 14.91 1.38 -6.74
C ALA A 63 15.03 0.18 -7.70
N PRO A 64 15.14 -1.07 -7.19
CA PRO A 64 15.24 -2.27 -8.02
C PRO A 64 14.03 -2.42 -8.94
N VAL A 65 14.26 -2.61 -10.24
CA VAL A 65 13.19 -2.72 -11.25
C VAL A 65 12.43 -4.06 -11.16
N GLU A 66 13.01 -5.07 -10.52
CA GLU A 66 12.41 -6.37 -10.21
C GLU A 66 11.11 -6.26 -9.41
N ARG A 67 10.85 -5.09 -8.80
CA ARG A 67 9.58 -4.79 -8.12
C ARG A 67 8.36 -4.92 -9.02
N GLY A 68 8.51 -4.69 -10.33
CA GLY A 68 7.44 -4.93 -11.31
C GLY A 68 7.01 -6.40 -11.35
N ALA A 69 7.95 -7.34 -11.26
CA ALA A 69 7.61 -8.77 -11.17
C ALA A 69 6.95 -9.13 -9.84
N SER A 70 7.35 -8.48 -8.74
CA SER A 70 6.74 -8.69 -7.43
C SER A 70 5.28 -8.21 -7.40
N GLU A 71 5.00 -7.06 -8.01
CA GLU A 71 3.64 -6.57 -8.20
C GLU A 71 2.80 -7.54 -9.03
N VAL A 72 3.29 -7.99 -10.19
CA VAL A 72 2.57 -8.97 -11.03
C VAL A 72 2.24 -10.24 -10.26
N ARG A 73 3.20 -10.79 -9.48
CA ARG A 73 2.95 -11.98 -8.66
C ARG A 73 1.88 -11.73 -7.61
N TRP A 74 1.90 -10.58 -6.94
CA TRP A 74 0.87 -10.24 -5.95
C TRP A 74 -0.51 -10.08 -6.61
N LEU A 75 -0.61 -9.34 -7.71
CA LEU A 75 -1.87 -9.12 -8.44
C LEU A 75 -2.48 -10.46 -8.88
N LYS A 76 -1.68 -11.34 -9.49
CA LYS A 76 -2.12 -12.69 -9.90
C LYS A 76 -2.58 -13.52 -8.70
N ARG A 77 -1.81 -13.51 -7.61
CA ARG A 77 -2.13 -14.29 -6.41
C ARG A 77 -3.40 -13.81 -5.72
N ALA A 78 -3.58 -12.50 -5.59
CA ALA A 78 -4.77 -11.86 -5.02
C ALA A 78 -6.03 -12.14 -5.86
N ARG A 79 -5.92 -12.08 -7.19
CA ARG A 79 -7.03 -12.50 -8.09
C ARG A 79 -7.40 -13.97 -7.97
N GLY A 80 -6.43 -14.83 -7.65
CA GLY A 80 -6.68 -16.24 -7.36
C GLY A 80 -7.51 -16.45 -6.09
N VAL A 81 -7.54 -15.48 -5.17
CA VAL A 81 -8.41 -15.48 -4.00
C VAL A 81 -9.80 -14.97 -4.37
N ASP A 82 -9.86 -13.78 -5.00
CA ASP A 82 -11.08 -13.23 -5.57
C ASP A 82 -10.71 -12.34 -6.77
N PRO A 83 -11.23 -12.62 -7.98
CA PRO A 83 -10.99 -11.82 -9.18
C PRO A 83 -11.32 -10.33 -9.06
N ARG A 84 -12.05 -9.88 -8.04
CA ARG A 84 -12.39 -8.47 -7.80
C ARG A 84 -11.36 -7.72 -6.98
N ILE A 85 -10.36 -8.38 -6.39
CA ILE A 85 -9.37 -7.75 -5.51
C ILE A 85 -8.37 -6.89 -6.29
N ALA A 86 -7.98 -7.32 -7.48
CA ALA A 86 -6.92 -6.69 -8.27
C ALA A 86 -7.23 -6.73 -9.77
N PRO A 87 -6.69 -5.80 -10.58
CA PRO A 87 -6.83 -5.84 -12.03
C PRO A 87 -6.18 -7.09 -12.63
N GLU A 88 -6.79 -7.60 -13.71
CA GLU A 88 -6.24 -8.72 -14.47
C GLU A 88 -4.91 -8.33 -15.12
N VAL A 89 -3.84 -9.08 -14.83
CA VAL A 89 -2.58 -8.99 -15.57
C VAL A 89 -2.74 -9.72 -16.90
N LEU A 90 -2.60 -8.98 -18.00
CA LEU A 90 -2.81 -9.47 -19.36
C LEU A 90 -1.51 -10.00 -19.98
N ALA A 91 -0.39 -9.34 -19.68
CA ALA A 91 0.92 -9.75 -20.18
C ALA A 91 2.04 -9.26 -19.25
N GLU A 92 3.09 -10.06 -19.13
CA GLU A 92 4.40 -9.59 -18.63
C GLU A 92 5.21 -9.14 -19.85
N LEU A 93 5.91 -8.01 -19.72
CA LEU A 93 6.65 -7.34 -20.79
C LEU A 93 8.15 -7.28 -20.43
N PRO A 94 9.03 -6.96 -21.39
CA PRO A 94 10.46 -6.77 -21.11
C PRO A 94 10.72 -5.74 -20.00
N HIS A 95 11.91 -5.84 -19.38
CA HIS A 95 12.37 -4.92 -18.32
C HIS A 95 11.40 -4.80 -17.13
N TYR A 96 10.75 -5.91 -16.76
CA TYR A 96 9.77 -5.97 -15.66
C TYR A 96 8.54 -5.07 -15.86
N GLY A 97 8.28 -4.64 -17.10
CA GLY A 97 7.01 -4.02 -17.46
C GLY A 97 5.89 -5.05 -17.48
N PHE A 98 4.65 -4.59 -17.44
CA PHE A 98 3.48 -5.45 -17.60
C PHE A 98 2.28 -4.67 -18.10
N ALA A 99 1.34 -5.39 -18.71
CA ALA A 99 0.04 -4.89 -19.12
C ALA A 99 -1.05 -5.47 -18.22
N MET A 100 -1.99 -4.63 -17.80
CA MET A 100 -3.15 -5.02 -17.00
C MET A 100 -4.43 -4.38 -17.51
N ARG A 101 -5.58 -4.92 -17.13
CA ARG A 101 -6.89 -4.39 -17.48
C ARG A 101 -7.07 -2.95 -16.98
N PHE A 102 -7.48 -2.04 -17.85
CA PHE A 102 -7.93 -0.71 -17.43
C PHE A 102 -9.33 -0.81 -16.83
N LEU A 103 -9.56 -0.10 -15.72
CA LEU A 103 -10.84 -0.05 -15.03
C LEU A 103 -11.45 1.36 -15.19
N PRO A 104 -12.43 1.55 -16.08
CA PRO A 104 -13.07 2.84 -16.28
C PRO A 104 -13.94 3.21 -15.09
N ASP A 105 -14.17 4.51 -14.90
CA ASP A 105 -15.12 5.07 -13.91
C ASP A 105 -14.88 4.63 -12.46
N CYS A 106 -13.64 4.25 -12.13
CA CYS A 106 -13.23 3.85 -10.79
C CYS A 106 -12.33 4.93 -10.18
N PRO A 107 -12.85 5.91 -9.40
CA PRO A 107 -12.02 6.96 -8.82
C PRO A 107 -11.05 6.38 -7.78
N VAL A 108 -9.93 7.09 -7.57
CA VAL A 108 -8.94 6.73 -6.55
C VAL A 108 -9.51 7.06 -5.17
N TRP A 109 -9.51 6.09 -4.24
CA TRP A 109 -10.12 6.24 -2.92
C TRP A 109 -9.55 7.41 -2.12
N LYS A 110 -8.25 7.70 -2.24
CA LYS A 110 -7.63 8.90 -1.66
C LYS A 110 -8.38 10.17 -2.07
N ASP A 111 -8.74 10.32 -3.34
CA ASP A 111 -9.36 11.54 -3.86
C ASP A 111 -10.83 11.63 -3.40
N GLU A 112 -11.53 10.50 -3.28
CA GLU A 112 -12.86 10.42 -2.65
C GLU A 112 -12.82 10.90 -1.18
N LEU A 113 -11.85 10.39 -0.40
CA LEU A 113 -11.67 10.79 1.00
C LEU A 113 -11.32 12.28 1.14
N ILE A 114 -10.44 12.82 0.27
CA ILE A 114 -10.09 14.25 0.26
C ILE A 114 -11.31 15.10 -0.04
N ALA A 115 -12.21 14.64 -0.91
CA ALA A 115 -13.44 15.34 -1.25
C ALA A 115 -14.56 15.13 -0.23
N GLY A 116 -14.28 14.53 0.94
CA GLY A 116 -15.24 14.33 2.01
C GLY A 116 -16.27 13.22 1.75
N ARG A 117 -16.06 12.39 0.72
CA ARG A 117 -16.86 11.20 0.43
C ARG A 117 -16.26 10.01 1.20
N VAL A 118 -16.63 9.94 2.48
CA VAL A 118 -16.16 8.90 3.40
C VAL A 118 -17.27 7.88 3.60
N ASP A 119 -16.99 6.64 3.23
CA ASP A 119 -17.90 5.49 3.34
C ASP A 119 -17.24 4.42 4.24
N ALA A 120 -17.87 4.16 5.38
CA ALA A 120 -17.38 3.19 6.36
C ALA A 120 -17.57 1.74 5.87
N ASP A 121 -18.62 1.45 5.11
CA ASP A 121 -18.85 0.12 4.54
C ASP A 121 -17.79 -0.18 3.48
N PHE A 122 -17.42 0.82 2.65
CA PHE A 122 -16.30 0.67 1.73
C PHE A 122 -14.98 0.38 2.47
N ALA A 123 -14.72 1.08 3.59
CA ALA A 123 -13.53 0.83 4.41
C ALA A 123 -13.55 -0.57 5.05
N ALA A 124 -14.72 -1.07 5.47
CA ALA A 124 -14.89 -2.44 5.91
C ALA A 124 -14.58 -3.45 4.78
N MET A 125 -15.03 -3.19 3.55
CA MET A 125 -14.69 -4.02 2.39
C MET A 125 -13.17 -4.04 2.11
N VAL A 126 -12.47 -2.92 2.30
CA VAL A 126 -10.99 -2.87 2.20
C VAL A 126 -10.38 -3.83 3.22
N GLY A 127 -10.79 -3.73 4.49
CA GLY A 127 -10.33 -4.60 5.57
C GLY A 127 -10.60 -6.09 5.31
N ALA A 128 -11.81 -6.41 4.83
CA ALA A 128 -12.19 -7.79 4.54
C ALA A 128 -11.40 -8.39 3.36
N ARG A 129 -11.18 -7.63 2.28
CA ARG A 129 -10.45 -8.13 1.10
C ARG A 129 -8.98 -8.38 1.39
N ILE A 130 -8.32 -7.48 2.12
CA ILE A 130 -6.90 -7.70 2.45
C ILE A 130 -6.74 -8.84 3.46
N ALA A 131 -7.66 -8.99 4.42
CA ALA A 131 -7.68 -10.16 5.31
C ALA A 131 -7.87 -11.47 4.53
N ALA A 132 -8.72 -11.49 3.50
CA ALA A 132 -8.90 -12.68 2.65
C ALA A 132 -7.61 -13.09 1.92
N VAL A 133 -6.81 -12.12 1.43
CA VAL A 133 -5.50 -12.41 0.82
C VAL A 133 -4.55 -13.00 1.86
N HIS A 134 -4.51 -12.42 3.06
CA HIS A 134 -3.67 -12.91 4.15
C HIS A 134 -4.07 -14.32 4.59
N ALA A 135 -5.36 -14.57 4.82
CA ALA A 135 -5.89 -15.89 5.16
C ALA A 135 -5.51 -16.94 4.12
N ALA A 136 -5.73 -16.62 2.84
CA ALA A 136 -5.46 -17.55 1.75
C ALA A 136 -3.97 -17.86 1.53
N THR A 137 -3.06 -17.06 2.08
CA THR A 137 -1.60 -17.18 1.87
C THR A 137 -0.84 -17.48 3.16
N ALA A 138 -1.51 -17.46 4.32
CA ALA A 138 -0.86 -17.64 5.59
C ALA A 138 -0.23 -19.04 5.72
N ASN A 139 0.98 -19.08 6.29
CA ASN A 139 1.78 -20.28 6.50
C ASN A 139 2.06 -21.13 5.23
N SER A 140 1.91 -20.53 4.04
CA SER A 140 2.18 -21.18 2.75
C SER A 140 3.66 -21.06 2.37
N ALA A 141 4.36 -22.19 2.35
CA ALA A 141 5.75 -22.24 1.88
C ALA A 141 5.87 -21.84 0.39
N ALA A 142 4.87 -22.20 -0.43
CA ALA A 142 4.86 -21.84 -1.84
C ALA A 142 4.72 -20.32 -2.04
N ASP A 143 3.82 -19.66 -1.30
CA ASP A 143 3.69 -18.21 -1.33
C ASP A 143 4.93 -17.52 -0.73
N ARG A 144 5.56 -18.11 0.30
CA ARG A 144 6.82 -17.60 0.83
C ARG A 144 7.94 -17.61 -0.20
N ASP A 145 8.15 -18.75 -0.84
CA ASP A 145 9.27 -18.96 -1.76
C ASP A 145 9.08 -18.17 -3.06
N ALA A 146 7.83 -17.83 -3.42
CA ALA A 146 7.50 -16.97 -4.55
C ALA A 146 7.80 -15.47 -4.32
N PHE A 147 8.10 -15.04 -3.09
CA PHE A 147 8.35 -13.63 -2.75
C PHE A 147 9.67 -13.40 -1.99
N PRO A 148 10.84 -13.63 -2.64
CA PRO A 148 12.16 -13.34 -2.08
C PRO A 148 12.48 -11.82 -2.13
N THR A 149 11.67 -11.03 -1.41
CA THR A 149 11.53 -9.57 -1.57
C THR A 149 11.83 -8.80 -0.29
N GLN A 150 12.39 -9.46 0.73
CA GLN A 150 12.58 -8.92 2.07
C GLN A 150 13.55 -7.74 2.08
N ALA A 151 14.62 -7.81 1.29
CA ALA A 151 15.54 -6.68 1.14
C ALA A 151 14.86 -5.45 0.53
N MET A 152 13.99 -5.66 -0.46
CA MET A 152 13.21 -4.60 -1.10
C MET A 152 12.17 -4.01 -0.15
N PHE A 153 11.42 -4.86 0.56
CA PHE A 153 10.48 -4.39 1.59
C PHE A 153 11.18 -3.60 2.69
N ARG A 154 12.36 -4.06 3.15
CA ARG A 154 13.16 -3.32 4.13
C ARG A 154 13.55 -1.94 3.60
N ALA A 155 14.12 -1.87 2.40
CA ALA A 155 14.54 -0.61 1.79
C ALA A 155 13.37 0.36 1.54
N LEU A 156 12.18 -0.14 1.18
CA LEU A 156 11.03 0.69 0.80
C LEU A 156 10.09 1.02 1.97
N ARG A 157 10.06 0.21 3.03
CA ARG A 157 9.09 0.33 4.13
C ARG A 157 9.70 0.37 5.52
N ILE A 158 10.73 -0.41 5.81
CA ILE A 158 11.32 -0.42 7.15
C ILE A 158 12.30 0.74 7.32
N ASP A 159 13.26 0.89 6.41
CA ASP A 159 14.32 1.89 6.49
C ASP A 159 13.77 3.33 6.51
N PRO A 160 12.88 3.76 5.58
CA PRO A 160 12.41 5.14 5.54
C PRO A 160 11.38 5.50 6.62
N PHE A 161 10.63 4.52 7.15
CA PHE A 161 9.58 4.79 8.13
C PHE A 161 10.02 4.51 9.57
N LEU A 162 10.79 3.46 9.83
CA LEU A 162 11.16 3.07 11.19
C LEU A 162 12.59 3.47 11.51
N LEU A 163 13.57 2.97 10.74
CA LEU A 163 14.98 3.15 11.08
C LEU A 163 15.43 4.60 10.95
N HIS A 164 14.93 5.33 9.96
CA HIS A 164 15.26 6.76 9.86
C HIS A 164 14.82 7.54 11.10
N VAL A 165 13.62 7.30 11.61
CA VAL A 165 13.14 7.97 12.83
C VAL A 165 14.00 7.53 14.02
N ALA A 166 14.31 6.23 14.12
CA ALA A 166 15.19 5.70 15.17
C ALA A 166 16.60 6.32 15.18
N ASP A 167 17.12 6.70 14.02
CA ASP A 167 18.44 7.32 13.91
C ASP A 167 18.44 8.80 14.33
N HIS A 168 17.28 9.45 14.35
CA HIS A 168 17.12 10.88 14.71
C HIS A 168 16.41 11.08 16.06
N ASP A 169 15.90 10.02 16.68
CA ASP A 169 15.24 10.05 17.98
C ASP A 169 15.82 8.99 18.92
N ALA A 170 16.76 9.39 19.77
CA ALA A 170 17.45 8.49 20.69
C ALA A 170 16.51 7.86 21.75
N GLU A 171 15.39 8.52 22.07
CA GLU A 171 14.43 8.03 23.05
C GLU A 171 13.61 6.86 22.47
N LEU A 172 13.14 7.00 21.23
CA LEU A 172 12.31 6.01 20.55
C LEU A 172 13.12 4.99 19.75
N ALA A 173 14.43 5.20 19.59
CA ALA A 173 15.29 4.32 18.82
C ALA A 173 15.18 2.83 19.21
N PRO A 174 15.17 2.44 20.50
CA PRO A 174 15.07 1.02 20.86
C PRO A 174 13.76 0.39 20.37
N VAL A 175 12.61 1.00 20.65
CA VAL A 175 11.30 0.44 20.24
C VAL A 175 11.14 0.40 18.73
N LEU A 176 11.65 1.39 18.00
CA LEU A 176 11.58 1.43 16.54
C LEU A 176 12.49 0.39 15.89
N ARG A 177 13.68 0.14 16.45
CA ARG A 177 14.58 -0.92 15.98
C ARG A 177 14.01 -2.31 16.26
N ASP A 178 13.44 -2.52 17.45
CA ASP A 178 12.76 -3.78 17.78
C ASP A 178 11.60 -4.07 16.82
N LEU A 179 10.81 -3.04 16.46
CA LEU A 179 9.75 -3.18 15.46
C LEU A 179 10.29 -3.49 14.06
N ALA A 180 11.39 -2.86 13.66
CA ALA A 180 12.05 -3.12 12.39
C ALA A 180 12.59 -4.55 12.29
N ASP A 181 13.18 -5.06 13.36
CA ASP A 181 13.70 -6.42 13.46
C ASP A 181 12.56 -7.45 13.43
N ALA A 182 11.49 -7.19 14.19
CA ALA A 182 10.29 -8.04 14.19
C ALA A 182 9.65 -8.13 12.80
N LEU A 183 9.46 -7.00 12.10
CA LEU A 183 8.96 -6.98 10.72
C LEU A 183 9.86 -7.76 9.76
N SER A 184 11.18 -7.61 9.90
CA SER A 184 12.16 -8.29 9.04
C SER A 184 12.13 -9.81 9.24
N ALA A 185 11.96 -10.24 10.49
CA ALA A 185 11.93 -11.65 10.89
C ALA A 185 10.62 -12.35 10.52
N ALA A 186 9.48 -11.66 10.57
CA ALA A 186 8.17 -12.26 10.35
C ALA A 186 8.03 -12.89 8.95
N LYS A 187 7.39 -14.07 8.90
CA LYS A 187 7.10 -14.83 7.67
C LYS A 187 5.74 -15.52 7.83
N ILE A 188 4.67 -14.72 7.86
CA ILE A 188 3.33 -15.20 8.23
C ILE A 188 2.45 -15.35 7.00
N ALA A 189 2.27 -14.29 6.21
CA ALA A 189 1.38 -14.26 5.04
C ALA A 189 1.92 -13.33 3.93
N LEU A 190 1.26 -13.35 2.76
CA LEU A 190 1.60 -12.45 1.66
C LEU A 190 1.04 -11.04 1.89
N VAL A 191 1.92 -10.11 2.16
CA VAL A 191 1.65 -8.69 2.42
C VAL A 191 1.76 -7.92 1.10
N HIS A 192 0.84 -7.00 0.83
CA HIS A 192 0.89 -6.04 -0.29
C HIS A 192 1.99 -4.99 -0.08
N GLY A 193 2.15 -4.51 1.15
CA GLY A 193 3.21 -3.60 1.56
C GLY A 193 2.98 -2.13 1.20
N ASP A 194 1.85 -1.77 0.59
CA ASP A 194 1.46 -0.37 0.31
C ASP A 194 -0.07 -0.22 0.23
N VAL A 195 -0.78 -0.77 1.20
CA VAL A 195 -2.24 -0.62 1.29
C VAL A 195 -2.58 0.79 1.74
N SER A 196 -2.48 1.73 0.82
CA SER A 196 -2.78 3.15 1.02
C SER A 196 -3.95 3.57 0.13
N PRO A 197 -4.78 4.54 0.54
CA PRO A 197 -5.93 4.96 -0.27
C PRO A 197 -5.58 5.45 -1.69
N LYS A 198 -4.32 5.83 -1.96
CA LYS A 198 -3.87 6.20 -3.31
C LYS A 198 -3.78 5.00 -4.27
N ASN A 199 -3.66 3.81 -3.71
CA ASN A 199 -3.44 2.55 -4.42
C ASN A 199 -4.73 1.70 -4.44
N ILE A 200 -5.87 2.29 -4.12
CA ILE A 200 -7.16 1.61 -4.08
C ILE A 200 -8.12 2.38 -4.97
N LEU A 201 -8.69 1.70 -5.96
CA LEU A 201 -9.78 2.23 -6.77
C LEU A 201 -11.13 1.86 -6.13
N VAL A 202 -12.10 2.77 -6.25
CA VAL A 202 -13.48 2.55 -5.85
C VAL A 202 -14.23 2.03 -7.08
N ALA A 203 -14.31 0.70 -7.22
CA ALA A 203 -15.15 0.09 -8.25
C ALA A 203 -16.57 -0.15 -7.71
N ALA A 204 -17.54 -0.35 -8.62
CA ALA A 204 -18.93 -0.63 -8.28
C ALA A 204 -19.07 -1.85 -7.34
N ASP A 205 -18.22 -2.86 -7.51
CA ASP A 205 -18.23 -4.08 -6.70
C ASP A 205 -17.29 -4.00 -5.47
N GLY A 206 -16.68 -2.84 -5.18
CA GLY A 206 -15.80 -2.63 -4.02
C GLY A 206 -14.35 -2.28 -4.34
N PRO A 207 -13.44 -2.36 -3.35
CA PRO A 207 -12.07 -1.85 -3.47
C PRO A 207 -11.17 -2.72 -4.33
N VAL A 208 -10.55 -2.13 -5.35
CA VAL A 208 -9.54 -2.78 -6.19
C VAL A 208 -8.15 -2.26 -5.81
N PHE A 209 -7.26 -3.16 -5.40
CA PHE A 209 -5.89 -2.85 -4.98
C PHE A 209 -4.94 -2.82 -6.18
N LEU A 210 -4.05 -1.82 -6.19
CA LEU A 210 -3.03 -1.56 -7.20
C LEU A 210 -1.66 -1.41 -6.54
N ASP A 211 -0.58 -1.43 -7.33
CA ASP A 211 0.73 -0.94 -6.87
C ASP A 211 1.32 -1.74 -5.69
N ALA A 212 1.22 -3.06 -5.77
CA ALA A 212 1.84 -4.00 -4.83
C ALA A 212 3.35 -4.19 -5.08
N GLU A 213 4.07 -3.13 -5.48
CA GLU A 213 5.51 -3.19 -5.78
C GLU A 213 6.36 -3.48 -4.53
N CYS A 214 5.80 -3.25 -3.34
CA CYS A 214 6.40 -3.56 -2.05
C CYS A 214 5.98 -4.92 -1.49
N ALA A 215 5.33 -5.77 -2.28
CA ALA A 215 4.80 -7.04 -1.80
C ALA A 215 5.90 -7.92 -1.20
N VAL A 216 5.60 -8.55 -0.07
CA VAL A 216 6.53 -9.37 0.70
C VAL A 216 5.79 -10.49 1.42
N TYR A 217 6.41 -11.66 1.54
CA TYR A 217 5.93 -12.64 2.50
C TYR A 217 6.44 -12.25 3.90
N GLY A 218 5.56 -11.74 4.75
CA GLY A 218 5.92 -10.96 5.95
C GLY A 218 4.85 -10.98 7.04
N ASP A 219 4.81 -9.92 7.86
CA ASP A 219 3.78 -9.74 8.89
C ASP A 219 2.53 -9.05 8.31
N PRO A 220 1.36 -9.72 8.27
CA PRO A 220 0.12 -9.15 7.76
C PRO A 220 -0.37 -7.94 8.58
N ALA A 221 0.11 -7.76 9.82
CA ALA A 221 -0.18 -6.57 10.61
C ALA A 221 0.27 -5.27 9.92
N PHE A 222 1.27 -5.32 9.02
CA PHE A 222 1.77 -4.14 8.33
C PHE A 222 0.71 -3.49 7.43
N ASP A 223 0.00 -4.26 6.60
CA ASP A 223 -0.98 -3.69 5.67
C ASP A 223 -2.18 -3.07 6.39
N LEU A 224 -2.65 -3.74 7.45
CA LEU A 224 -3.69 -3.18 8.33
C LEU A 224 -3.24 -1.85 8.94
N ALA A 225 -2.02 -1.83 9.48
CA ALA A 225 -1.45 -0.64 10.11
C ALA A 225 -1.24 0.50 9.11
N PHE A 226 -0.78 0.19 7.90
CA PHE A 226 -0.47 1.16 6.86
C PHE A 226 -1.74 1.86 6.37
N CYS A 227 -2.80 1.10 6.10
CA CYS A 227 -4.08 1.68 5.69
C CYS A 227 -4.71 2.53 6.80
N THR A 228 -4.73 2.00 8.02
CA THR A 228 -5.25 2.69 9.21
C THR A 228 -4.54 4.02 9.44
N THR A 229 -3.21 4.05 9.34
CA THR A 229 -2.40 5.28 9.43
C THR A 229 -2.90 6.36 8.47
N HIS A 230 -3.18 5.99 7.22
CA HIS A 230 -3.62 6.96 6.21
C HIS A 230 -5.03 7.52 6.44
N LEU A 231 -5.91 6.78 7.13
CA LEU A 231 -7.23 7.25 7.53
C LEU A 231 -7.11 8.20 8.73
N LEU A 232 -6.35 7.81 9.76
CA LEU A 232 -6.15 8.61 10.98
C LEU A 232 -5.43 9.94 10.71
N LEU A 233 -4.46 9.96 9.79
CA LEU A 233 -3.81 11.22 9.35
C LEU A 233 -4.78 12.17 8.66
N LYS A 234 -5.68 11.65 7.83
CA LYS A 234 -6.71 12.49 7.18
C LYS A 234 -7.75 12.96 8.20
N ALA A 235 -8.07 12.14 9.21
CA ALA A 235 -8.99 12.52 10.27
C ALA A 235 -8.51 13.78 11.01
N VAL A 236 -7.20 13.89 11.27
CA VAL A 236 -6.59 15.12 11.81
C VAL A 236 -6.60 16.23 10.77
N TRP A 237 -6.08 15.98 9.56
CA TRP A 237 -5.89 17.02 8.55
C TRP A 237 -7.19 17.68 8.05
N LEU A 238 -8.23 16.88 7.82
CA LEU A 238 -9.52 17.35 7.32
C LEU A 238 -10.50 17.71 8.44
N ASP A 239 -10.13 17.44 9.70
CA ASP A 239 -11.02 17.50 10.85
C ASP A 239 -12.37 16.82 10.57
N ASP A 240 -12.34 15.57 10.09
CA ASP A 240 -13.52 14.76 9.81
C ASP A 240 -13.56 13.48 10.66
N ALA A 241 -14.57 13.36 11.54
CA ALA A 241 -14.78 12.21 12.42
C ALA A 241 -15.07 10.92 11.65
N ARG A 242 -15.69 11.01 10.48
CA ARG A 242 -16.07 9.84 9.67
C ARG A 242 -14.86 9.03 9.22
N LEU A 243 -13.67 9.64 9.17
CA LEU A 243 -12.42 8.94 8.88
C LEU A 243 -11.95 8.05 10.04
N GLY A 244 -12.25 8.43 11.28
CA GLY A 244 -12.10 7.56 12.44
C GLY A 244 -13.07 6.39 12.39
N ASP A 245 -14.34 6.65 12.04
CA ASP A 245 -15.36 5.61 11.87
C ASP A 245 -14.98 4.63 10.74
N ALA A 246 -14.48 5.14 9.62
CA ALA A 246 -13.98 4.32 8.51
C ALA A 246 -12.77 3.47 8.92
N ALA A 247 -11.84 4.01 9.73
CA ALA A 247 -10.73 3.24 10.26
C ALA A 247 -11.22 2.13 11.21
N ALA A 248 -12.20 2.41 12.06
CA ALA A 248 -12.79 1.42 12.95
C ALA A 248 -13.50 0.31 12.17
N ALA A 249 -14.26 0.66 11.12
CA ALA A 249 -14.93 -0.30 10.25
C ALA A 249 -13.94 -1.21 9.50
N LEU A 250 -12.84 -0.62 8.98
CA LEU A 250 -11.75 -1.37 8.35
C LEU A 250 -11.12 -2.37 9.33
N VAL A 251 -10.74 -1.91 10.52
CA VAL A 251 -10.10 -2.76 11.55
C VAL A 251 -11.03 -3.88 12.00
N ALA A 252 -12.31 -3.58 12.23
CA ALA A 252 -13.30 -4.57 12.64
C ALA A 252 -13.50 -5.66 11.59
N ALA A 253 -13.65 -5.27 10.31
CA ALA A 253 -13.80 -6.20 9.20
C ALA A 253 -12.56 -7.04 8.97
N TYR A 254 -11.37 -6.44 9.09
CA TYR A 254 -10.11 -7.17 9.03
C TYR A 254 -10.02 -8.20 10.17
N ARG A 255 -10.31 -7.79 11.42
CA ARG A 255 -10.31 -8.67 12.61
C ARG A 255 -11.22 -9.89 12.42
N ALA A 256 -12.40 -9.68 11.85
CA ALA A 256 -13.35 -10.75 11.58
C ALA A 256 -12.86 -11.77 10.53
N GLY A 257 -11.94 -11.35 9.64
CA GLY A 257 -11.34 -12.21 8.63
C GLY A 257 -10.09 -12.97 9.09
N ILE A 258 -9.61 -12.77 10.33
CA ILE A 258 -8.42 -13.46 10.84
C ILE A 258 -8.79 -14.90 11.21
N ASP A 259 -8.24 -15.87 10.49
CA ASP A 259 -8.40 -17.31 10.76
C ASP A 259 -7.06 -18.07 10.87
N TRP A 260 -5.92 -17.38 10.70
CA TRP A 260 -4.59 -17.99 10.60
C TRP A 260 -3.69 -17.81 11.84
N GLU A 261 -4.05 -16.91 12.76
CA GLU A 261 -3.35 -16.68 14.03
C GLU A 261 -4.30 -16.10 15.08
N ALA A 262 -3.84 -15.93 16.33
CA ALA A 262 -4.64 -15.31 17.37
C ALA A 262 -4.87 -13.80 17.08
N PRO A 263 -6.13 -13.33 16.97
CA PRO A 263 -6.43 -11.95 16.58
C PRO A 263 -5.78 -10.90 17.49
N ASP A 264 -5.82 -11.09 18.80
CA ASP A 264 -5.33 -10.09 19.76
C ASP A 264 -3.83 -9.81 19.62
N GLY A 265 -3.04 -10.85 19.30
CA GLY A 265 -1.62 -10.70 19.03
C GLY A 265 -1.36 -9.89 17.75
N LEU A 266 -2.10 -10.17 16.67
CA LEU A 266 -2.00 -9.42 15.41
C LEU A 266 -2.39 -7.96 15.62
N LEU A 267 -3.52 -7.70 16.29
CA LEU A 267 -4.00 -6.34 16.53
C LEU A 267 -3.02 -5.51 17.37
N LEU A 268 -2.33 -6.12 18.34
CA LEU A 268 -1.27 -5.46 19.09
C LEU A 268 -0.06 -5.11 18.21
N ARG A 269 0.38 -6.03 17.32
CA ARG A 269 1.45 -5.73 16.35
C ARG A 269 1.02 -4.60 15.41
N ALA A 270 -0.20 -4.65 14.90
CA ALA A 270 -0.75 -3.61 14.03
C ALA A 270 -0.83 -2.25 14.75
N GLY A 271 -1.22 -2.21 16.03
CA GLY A 271 -1.31 -0.96 16.81
C GLY A 271 0.06 -0.32 17.02
N ARG A 272 1.08 -1.12 17.36
CA ARG A 272 2.49 -0.67 17.44
C ARG A 272 2.98 -0.12 16.11
N LEU A 273 2.69 -0.81 15.01
CA LEU A 273 3.06 -0.38 13.67
C LEU A 273 2.32 0.91 13.25
N THR A 274 1.04 1.04 13.56
CA THR A 274 0.26 2.26 13.28
C THR A 274 0.88 3.45 14.03
N ALA A 275 1.25 3.30 15.30
CA ALA A 275 1.92 4.36 16.05
C ALA A 275 3.27 4.76 15.41
N ALA A 276 4.10 3.78 15.03
CA ALA A 276 5.37 4.04 14.36
C ALA A 276 5.18 4.74 13.00
N LEU A 277 4.23 4.26 12.19
CA LEU A 277 3.94 4.81 10.87
C LEU A 277 3.34 6.22 10.97
N LEU A 278 2.47 6.49 11.94
CA LEU A 278 1.96 7.84 12.21
C LEU A 278 3.10 8.81 12.51
N LEU A 279 4.03 8.43 13.39
CA LEU A 279 5.20 9.25 13.71
C LEU A 279 6.08 9.46 12.47
N ALA A 280 6.33 8.40 11.71
CA ALA A 280 7.10 8.45 10.46
C ALA A 280 6.51 9.37 9.40
N ARG A 281 5.18 9.52 9.36
CA ARG A 281 4.51 10.47 8.46
C ARG A 281 4.62 11.92 8.92
N VAL A 282 5.22 12.19 10.09
CA VAL A 282 5.56 13.52 10.58
C VAL A 282 7.08 13.74 10.55
N GLU A 283 7.86 12.76 10.98
CA GLU A 283 9.31 12.88 11.27
C GLU A 283 10.20 11.96 10.41
N GLY A 284 9.61 11.11 9.58
CA GLY A 284 10.32 10.13 8.73
C GLY A 284 10.84 10.71 7.41
N LYS A 285 11.47 9.87 6.58
CA LYS A 285 11.96 10.27 5.22
C LYS A 285 10.86 10.60 4.23
N SER A 286 9.64 10.15 4.51
CA SER A 286 8.46 10.39 3.69
C SER A 286 7.34 10.95 4.56
N PRO A 287 7.37 12.26 4.88
CA PRO A 287 6.28 12.89 5.62
C PRO A 287 5.01 12.97 4.76
N ALA A 288 3.85 13.12 5.40
CA ALA A 288 2.59 13.39 4.72
C ALA A 288 2.61 14.79 4.08
N PRO A 289 2.56 14.91 2.73
CA PRO A 289 2.77 16.18 2.06
C PRO A 289 1.65 17.20 2.32
N TYR A 290 0.45 16.72 2.67
CA TYR A 290 -0.70 17.55 3.00
C TYR A 290 -0.73 18.01 4.47
N LEU A 291 0.07 17.38 5.35
CA LEU A 291 0.11 17.71 6.77
C LEU A 291 1.07 18.88 6.99
N THR A 292 0.69 20.08 6.54
CA THR A 292 1.56 21.27 6.59
C THR A 292 1.40 22.07 7.88
N ASP A 293 0.22 22.04 8.49
CA ASP A 293 -0.08 22.73 9.74
C ASP A 293 0.75 22.19 10.92
N PRO A 294 1.54 23.04 11.61
CA PRO A 294 2.28 22.65 12.81
C PRO A 294 1.42 22.01 13.91
N GLU A 295 0.17 22.46 14.08
CA GLU A 295 -0.76 21.94 15.08
C GLU A 295 -1.18 20.50 14.73
N HIS A 296 -1.52 20.24 13.47
CA HIS A 296 -1.81 18.87 13.00
C HIS A 296 -0.60 17.95 13.19
N LYS A 297 0.62 18.41 12.86
CA LYS A 297 1.85 17.65 13.11
C LYS A 297 2.04 17.35 14.60
N ARG A 298 1.78 18.32 15.47
CA ARG A 298 1.86 18.16 16.93
C ARG A 298 0.86 17.13 17.43
N ILE A 299 -0.40 17.20 16.99
CA ILE A 299 -1.46 16.24 17.35
C ILE A 299 -1.07 14.81 17.00
N VAL A 300 -0.58 14.58 15.78
CA VAL A 300 -0.14 13.25 15.33
C VAL A 300 1.08 12.79 16.12
N ARG A 301 2.11 13.64 16.23
CA ARG A 301 3.37 13.32 16.91
C ARG A 301 3.14 12.92 18.35
N ASP A 302 2.46 13.76 19.14
CA ASP A 302 2.37 13.57 20.58
C ASP A 302 1.62 12.27 20.92
N GLN A 303 0.53 11.98 20.19
CA GLN A 303 -0.21 10.71 20.35
C GLN A 303 0.63 9.51 19.91
N ALA A 304 1.30 9.58 18.75
CA ALA A 304 2.12 8.48 18.26
C ALA A 304 3.29 8.16 19.22
N ARG A 305 3.96 9.18 19.77
CA ARG A 305 5.00 9.00 20.79
C ARG A 305 4.45 8.36 22.06
N ALA A 306 3.27 8.77 22.52
CA ALA A 306 2.64 8.17 23.70
C ALA A 306 2.34 6.68 23.45
N LEU A 307 1.77 6.35 22.29
CA LEU A 307 1.43 4.98 21.88
C LEU A 307 2.67 4.10 21.61
N LEU A 308 3.81 4.68 21.25
CA LEU A 308 5.07 3.92 21.16
C LEU A 308 5.63 3.56 22.55
N ARG A 309 5.40 4.39 23.57
CA ARG A 309 5.81 4.13 24.95
C ARG A 309 4.85 3.19 25.68
N ASP A 310 3.55 3.34 25.44
CA ASP A 310 2.49 2.51 25.99
C ASP A 310 1.58 1.96 24.87
N PRO A 311 1.99 0.85 24.22
CA PRO A 311 1.30 0.34 23.05
C PRO A 311 -0.09 -0.23 23.33
N ALA A 312 -1.03 0.11 22.46
CA ALA A 312 -2.38 -0.45 22.44
C ALA A 312 -2.63 -1.27 21.16
N PRO A 313 -3.54 -2.25 21.19
CA PRO A 313 -4.11 -2.85 19.98
C PRO A 313 -4.70 -1.79 19.03
N VAL A 314 -4.65 -2.05 17.73
CA VAL A 314 -5.05 -1.06 16.70
C VAL A 314 -6.52 -0.61 16.80
N ASP A 315 -7.42 -1.49 17.22
CA ASP A 315 -8.83 -1.15 17.48
C ASP A 315 -8.98 -0.18 18.66
N ALA A 316 -8.28 -0.43 19.77
CA ALA A 316 -8.23 0.48 20.91
C ALA A 316 -7.56 1.81 20.54
N LEU A 317 -6.48 1.78 19.75
CA LEU A 317 -5.79 2.97 19.24
C LEU A 317 -6.75 3.84 18.41
N VAL A 318 -7.45 3.24 17.45
CA VAL A 318 -8.42 3.95 16.59
C VAL A 318 -9.56 4.54 17.43
N ALA A 319 -10.12 3.78 18.36
CA ALA A 319 -11.22 4.24 19.22
C ALA A 319 -10.84 5.44 20.11
N ASN A 320 -9.56 5.59 20.45
CA ASN A 320 -9.05 6.66 21.30
C ASN A 320 -8.29 7.75 20.52
N TRP A 321 -8.27 7.68 19.18
CA TRP A 321 -7.54 8.62 18.35
C TRP A 321 -8.19 10.00 18.37
N LYS A 322 -7.44 11.02 18.77
CA LYS A 322 -7.91 12.41 18.82
C LYS A 322 -7.56 13.15 17.55
N ARG A 323 -8.56 13.80 16.95
CA ARG A 323 -8.37 14.70 15.79
C ARG A 323 -7.87 16.07 16.20
N THR A 324 -8.21 16.51 17.41
CA THR A 324 -7.84 17.80 17.99
C THR A 324 -7.43 17.63 19.47
N PHE A 325 -6.56 18.50 19.96
CA PHE A 325 -6.35 18.68 21.39
C PHE A 325 -7.15 19.92 21.79
N ALA A 326 -8.32 19.72 22.39
CA ALA A 326 -9.06 20.80 23.04
C ALA A 326 -8.29 21.36 24.23
#